data_AF-B1JDT2-F1
#
_entry.id   AF-B1JDT2-F1
#
_cell.length_a   1.000
_cell.length_b   1.000
_cell.length_c   1.000
_cell.angle_alpha   90.00
_cell.angle_beta   90.00
_cell.angle_gamma   90.00
#
_symmetry.space_group_name_H-M   'P 1'
#
loop_
_entity.id
_entity.type
_entity.pdbx_description
1 polymer ?
#
loop_
_entity_poly.entity_id
_entity_poly.type
_entity_poly.pdbx_seq_one_letter_code
_entity_poly.pdbx_strand_id
1 'polypeptide(L)'
;MTVAISNTGTIFVPAAFAGDEQVVLICTQIDDTPYAMSDGHVFVPSTWLAAKFPTTRELCEMMEQWVKDLDTDEAQEQPTR
;
A
#
# COMPACT_ATOMS: atom_id res chain seq x y z
N MET A 1 -2.78 11.56 -0.35
CA MET A 1 -2.23 10.28 -0.83
C MET A 1 -3.00 9.20 -0.11
N THR A 2 -3.70 8.35 -0.86
CA THR A 2 -4.60 7.34 -0.29
C THR A 2 -3.88 6.00 -0.29
N VAL A 3 -3.98 5.25 0.81
CA VAL A 3 -3.54 3.86 0.90
C VAL A 3 -4.75 3.02 1.30
N ALA A 4 -4.78 1.76 0.87
CA ALA A 4 -5.82 0.83 1.28
C ALA A 4 -5.22 -0.18 2.27
N ILE A 5 -6.00 -0.59 3.27
CA ILE A 5 -5.58 -1.58 4.26
C ILE A 5 -6.56 -2.74 4.19
N SER A 6 -6.05 -3.96 4.01
CA SER A 6 -6.91 -5.15 4.07
C SER A 6 -7.31 -5.46 5.51
N ASN A 7 -8.36 -6.29 5.69
CA ASN A 7 -8.76 -6.79 7.00
C ASN A 7 -7.66 -7.61 7.72
N THR A 8 -6.61 -8.01 7.00
CA THR A 8 -5.44 -8.72 7.53
C THR A 8 -4.26 -7.78 7.83
N GLY A 9 -4.44 -6.46 7.71
CA GLY A 9 -3.39 -5.47 7.94
C GLY A 9 -2.39 -5.32 6.78
N THR A 10 -2.68 -5.88 5.60
CA THR A 10 -1.82 -5.69 4.43
C THR A 10 -2.05 -4.30 3.86
N ILE A 11 -0.97 -3.54 3.71
CA ILE A 11 -0.99 -2.18 3.18
C ILE A 11 -0.86 -2.25 1.67
N PHE A 12 -1.82 -1.64 0.99
CA PHE A 12 -1.89 -1.52 -0.45
C PHE A 12 -1.59 -0.08 -0.86
N VAL A 13 -0.59 0.09 -1.70
CA VAL A 13 -0.09 1.38 -2.18
C VAL A 13 -0.37 1.55 -3.67
N PRO A 14 -0.50 2.79 -4.18
CA PRO A 14 -0.69 3.04 -5.60
C PRO A 14 0.42 2.43 -6.45
N ALA A 15 0.03 1.66 -7.48
CA ALA A 15 0.94 1.07 -8.46
C ALA A 15 1.73 2.14 -9.24
N ALA A 16 1.17 3.35 -9.38
CA ALA A 16 1.82 4.50 -9.99
C ALA A 16 3.19 4.87 -9.37
N PHE A 17 3.48 4.43 -8.13
CA PHE A 17 4.80 4.63 -7.51
C PHE A 17 5.95 3.99 -8.31
N ALA A 18 5.69 2.92 -9.05
CA ALA A 18 6.68 2.30 -9.93
C ALA A 18 6.81 2.99 -11.30
N GLY A 19 6.06 4.06 -11.54
CA GLY A 19 6.13 4.89 -12.74
C GLY A 19 5.14 4.51 -13.84
N ASP A 20 4.85 3.22 -14.03
CA ASP A 20 3.88 2.74 -15.02
C ASP A 20 2.91 1.73 -14.39
N GLU A 21 1.69 2.19 -14.12
CA GLU A 21 0.63 1.41 -13.51
C GLU A 21 0.21 0.18 -14.34
N GLN A 22 0.24 0.27 -15.68
CA GLN A 22 -0.12 -0.83 -16.56
C GLN A 22 0.92 -1.96 -16.48
N VAL A 23 2.21 -1.59 -16.45
CA VAL A 23 3.31 -2.55 -16.27
C VAL A 23 3.18 -3.26 -14.92
N VAL A 24 2.86 -2.53 -13.86
CA VAL A 24 2.65 -3.11 -12.53
C VAL A 24 1.46 -4.07 -12.54
N LEU A 25 0.33 -3.68 -13.14
CA LEU A 25 -0.85 -4.53 -13.25
C LEU A 25 -0.53 -5.84 -13.98
N ILE A 26 0.22 -5.80 -15.08
CA ILE A 26 0.65 -7.01 -15.79
C ILE A 26 1.54 -7.88 -14.88
N CYS A 27 2.46 -7.28 -14.13
CA CYS A 27 3.31 -8.03 -13.18
C CYS A 27 2.48 -8.72 -12.10
N THR A 28 1.43 -8.08 -11.58
CA THR A 28 0.55 -8.72 -10.59
C THR A 28 -0.16 -9.96 -11.13
N GLN A 29 -0.52 -9.96 -12.42
CA GLN A 29 -1.17 -11.11 -13.06
C GLN A 29 -0.18 -12.27 -13.27
N ILE A 30 1.09 -11.96 -13.58
CA ILE A 30 2.14 -12.97 -13.77
C ILE A 30 2.54 -13.61 -12.42
N ASP A 31 2.68 -12.78 -11.39
CA ASP A 31 3.14 -13.20 -10.06
C ASP A 31 2.00 -13.73 -9.17
N ASP A 32 0.77 -13.85 -9.69
CA ASP A 32 -0.46 -14.19 -8.94
C ASP A 32 -0.61 -13.35 -7.66
N THR A 33 -0.28 -12.06 -7.76
CA THR A 33 -0.29 -11.13 -6.64
C THR A 33 -1.65 -10.43 -6.54
N PRO A 34 -2.28 -10.40 -5.35
CA PRO A 34 -3.53 -9.69 -5.18
C PRO A 34 -3.35 -8.20 -5.41
N TYR A 35 -4.34 -7.56 -6.04
CA TYR A 35 -4.41 -6.11 -6.20
C TYR A 35 -5.82 -5.62 -5.90
N ALA A 36 -5.96 -4.35 -5.54
CA ALA A 36 -7.23 -3.67 -5.37
C ALA A 36 -7.36 -2.58 -6.44
N MET A 37 -8.60 -2.28 -6.85
CA MET A 37 -8.90 -1.15 -7.72
C MET A 37 -9.81 -0.17 -7.00
N SER A 38 -9.45 1.10 -7.00
CA SER A 38 -10.26 2.18 -6.44
C SER A 38 -10.11 3.42 -7.29
N ASP A 39 -11.24 4.04 -7.67
CA ASP A 39 -11.29 5.24 -8.52
C ASP A 39 -10.46 5.14 -9.82
N GLY A 40 -10.45 3.95 -10.43
CA GLY A 40 -9.67 3.68 -11.65
C GLY A 40 -8.16 3.50 -11.44
N HIS A 41 -7.68 3.55 -10.19
CA HIS A 41 -6.28 3.31 -9.82
C HIS A 41 -6.08 1.92 -9.26
N VAL A 42 -4.92 1.34 -9.57
CA VAL A 42 -4.47 0.03 -9.10
C VAL A 42 -3.66 0.20 -7.84
N PHE A 43 -3.99 -0.59 -6.83
CA PHE A 43 -3.29 -0.65 -5.56
C PHE A 43 -2.74 -2.06 -5.35
N VAL A 44 -1.49 -2.15 -4.94
CA VAL A 44 -0.77 -3.41 -4.77
C VAL A 44 -0.11 -3.48 -3.40
N PRO A 45 0.18 -4.67 -2.86
CA PRO A 45 0.84 -4.80 -1.56
C PRO A 45 2.17 -4.04 -1.55
N SER A 46 2.38 -3.18 -0.55
CA SER A 46 3.59 -2.36 -0.38
C SER A 46 4.86 -3.20 -0.38
N THR A 47 4.83 -4.32 0.33
CA THR A 47 5.95 -5.27 0.45
C THR A 47 6.29 -5.92 -0.89
N TRP A 48 5.27 -6.28 -1.69
CA TRP A 48 5.48 -6.82 -3.03
C TRP A 48 6.04 -5.76 -3.98
N LEU A 49 5.49 -4.55 -3.96
CA LEU A 49 5.94 -3.47 -4.83
C LEU A 49 7.41 -3.11 -4.53
N ALA A 50 7.78 -2.98 -3.26
CA ALA A 50 9.15 -2.73 -2.82
C ALA A 50 10.14 -3.86 -3.19
N ALA A 51 9.66 -5.11 -3.28
CA ALA A 51 10.47 -6.24 -3.72
C ALA A 51 10.67 -6.26 -5.24
N LYS A 52 9.59 -6.04 -6.01
CA LYS A 52 9.58 -6.11 -7.48
C LYS A 52 10.20 -4.87 -8.13
N PHE A 53 9.96 -3.70 -7.57
CA PHE A 53 10.45 -2.40 -8.05
C PHE A 53 11.29 -1.73 -6.96
N PRO A 54 12.60 -2.03 -6.86
CA PRO A 54 13.44 -1.55 -5.76
C PRO A 54 13.47 -0.02 -5.58
N THR A 55 13.18 0.73 -6.64
CA THR A 55 13.07 2.20 -6.60
C THR A 55 11.90 2.70 -5.76
N THR A 56 10.87 1.88 -5.53
CA THR A 56 9.71 2.25 -4.71
C THR A 56 9.89 1.88 -3.23
N ARG A 57 10.99 1.22 -2.86
CA ARG A 57 11.17 0.67 -1.51
C ARG A 57 11.04 1.72 -0.41
N GLU A 58 11.79 2.81 -0.51
CA GLU A 58 11.78 3.89 0.48
C GLU A 58 10.36 4.49 0.63
N LEU A 59 9.67 4.69 -0.48
CA LEU A 59 8.29 5.19 -0.48
C LEU A 59 7.31 4.20 0.16
N CYS A 60 7.47 2.90 -0.12
CA CYS A 60 6.65 1.85 0.48
C CYS A 60 6.88 1.78 2.00
N GLU A 61 8.14 1.80 2.44
CA GLU A 61 8.50 1.80 3.86
C GLU A 61 7.96 3.04 4.58
N MET A 62 8.04 4.21 3.95
CA MET A 62 7.45 5.44 4.49
C MET A 62 5.92 5.33 4.64
N MET A 63 5.22 4.74 3.67
CA MET A 63 3.77 4.50 3.76
C MET A 63 3.43 3.52 4.87
N GLU A 64 4.21 2.45 5.00
CA GLU A 64 4.02 1.47 6.07
C GLU A 64 4.21 2.09 7.45
N GLN A 65 5.22 2.95 7.60
CA GLN A 65 5.44 3.67 8.85
C GLN A 65 4.30 4.64 9.13
N TRP A 66 3.85 5.40 8.14
CA TRP A 66 2.74 6.33 8.28
C TRP A 66 1.44 5.65 8.73
N VAL A 67 1.12 4.47 8.19
CA VAL A 67 -0.05 3.69 8.62
C VAL A 67 0.08 3.22 10.07
N LYS A 68 1.27 2.80 10.51
CA LYS A 68 1.51 2.41 11.91
C LYS A 68 1.33 3.58 12.86
N ASP A 69 1.77 4.76 12.44
CA ASP A 69 1.65 5.98 13.25
C ASP A 69 0.17 6.40 13.39
N LEU A 70 -0.64 6.22 12.35
CA LEU A 70 -2.10 6.47 12.40
C LEU A 70 -2.84 5.52 13.35
N ASP A 71 -2.51 4.22 13.33
CA ASP A 71 -3.09 3.23 14.26
C ASP A 71 -2.73 3.54 15.72
N THR A 72 -1.56 4.16 15.93
CA THR A 72 -1.10 4.57 17.26
C THR A 72 -1.83 5.83 17.77
N ASP A 73 -2.31 6.70 16.88
CA ASP A 73 -3.04 7.93 17.24
C ASP A 73 -4.49 7.65 17.64
N GLU A 74 -5.18 6.71 16.97
CA GLU A 74 -6.55 6.29 17.34
C GLU A 74 -6.64 5.61 18.73
N ALA A 75 -5.52 5.09 19.25
CA ALA A 75 -5.45 4.54 20.59
C ALA A 75 -5.38 5.61 21.72
N GLN A 76 -5.28 6.90 21.39
CA GLN A 76 -5.14 7.98 22.38
C GLN A 76 -6.40 8.85 22.59
N GLU A 77 -7.52 8.62 21.89
CA GLU A 77 -8.78 9.37 22.09
C GLU A 77 -9.95 8.51 22.62
N GLN A 78 -9.77 7.85 23.76
CA GLN A 78 -10.91 7.59 24.66
C GLN A 78 -10.79 8.43 25.93
N PRO A 79 -11.38 9.64 25.98
CA PRO A 79 -11.53 10.36 27.23
C PRO A 79 -12.46 9.56 28.14
N THR A 80 -11.92 9.14 29.29
CA THR A 80 -12.68 8.61 30.41
C THR A 80 -13.74 9.63 30.81
N ARG A 81 -15.02 9.28 30.70
CA ARG A 81 -16.09 9.96 31.43
C ARG A 81 -17.16 8.98 31.88
#